data_AF-A0A5N6LMU9-F1
#
_entry.id   AF-A0A5N6LMU9-F1
#
_cell.length_a   1.000
_cell.length_b   1.000
_cell.length_c   1.000
_cell.angle_alpha   90.00
_cell.angle_beta   90.00
_cell.angle_gamma   90.00
#
_symmetry.space_group_name_H-M   'P 1'
#
loop_
_entity.id
_entity.type
_entity.pdbx_description
1 polymer ?
#
loop_
_entity_poly.entity_id
_entity_poly.type
_entity_poly.pdbx_seq_one_letter_code
_entity_poly.pdbx_strand_id
1 'polypeptide(L)'
;MRLLATLLILLAAIYLHLGGVQTDTKNDMNIFFYNNGYSPDIEAYVRLLEELRSRLASETDVHGIAVTRPLRSIPIEERFIQVQLENSGGEVITVIINTENVYVVGYLVGSNVHPTLCYLDQIPRDELFEAFPSPQYTHSRLRFAGNYDSLPNRETTELGHGALNVAISNLYYRRSQPSAMLVIIQMVAEAVRIRWSDLSEQIQSSGESGVFLRTILVRSLDNEIVAIRSVVGVMRQAALALMLYQCNTKAIRMPVPVAVGADEQCPYGEPTTNVVGRDGQCMDVKDNVYNNKNAIILWACGNAQRNQLWTFKTDGTIRSNGKCLTTNGFIAGSSIVIFDCDKAVPEATQWILYNAGTIMNPKSGLVIAAESSTQGTMLRVAKDNNSSRRAWSAGNYTQATINYISSGNQRWTFMADGTILNPNARLVMDVRGSDVSLHEIILYQPTGNPNQNWLAF
;
A
#
# COMPACT_ATOMS: atom_id res chain seq x y z
N MET A 1 -10.32 -39.14 38.64
CA MET A 1 -10.64 -37.71 38.39
C MET A 1 -10.08 -37.19 37.07
N ARG A 2 -8.81 -37.42 36.69
CA ARG A 2 -8.29 -36.94 35.40
C ARG A 2 -8.91 -37.61 34.16
N LEU A 3 -9.35 -38.87 34.24
CA LEU A 3 -10.07 -39.58 33.16
C LEU A 3 -11.55 -39.15 33.01
N LEU A 4 -12.17 -38.63 34.07
CA LEU A 4 -13.55 -38.13 34.03
C LEU A 4 -13.63 -36.72 33.43
N ALA A 5 -12.61 -35.89 33.64
CA ALA A 5 -12.52 -34.55 33.04
C ALA A 5 -12.29 -34.62 31.52
N THR A 6 -11.46 -35.54 31.02
CA THR A 6 -11.28 -35.75 29.57
C THR A 6 -12.50 -36.36 28.91
N LEU A 7 -13.24 -37.25 29.60
CA LEU A 7 -14.49 -37.81 29.08
C LEU A 7 -15.62 -36.76 29.00
N LEU A 8 -15.68 -35.81 29.94
CA LEU A 8 -16.63 -34.69 29.92
C LEU A 8 -16.31 -33.66 28.82
N ILE A 9 -15.03 -33.41 28.53
CA ILE A 9 -14.61 -32.51 27.43
C ILE A 9 -14.88 -33.18 26.07
N LEU A 10 -14.65 -34.49 25.95
CA LEU A 10 -15.01 -35.26 24.74
C LEU A 10 -16.53 -35.39 24.57
N LEU A 11 -17.30 -35.56 25.64
CA LEU A 11 -18.76 -35.60 25.58
C LEU A 11 -19.36 -34.22 25.28
N ALA A 12 -18.76 -33.11 25.73
CA ALA A 12 -19.15 -31.76 25.35
C ALA A 12 -18.82 -31.46 23.87
N ALA A 13 -17.67 -31.92 23.38
CA ALA A 13 -17.30 -31.83 21.96
C ALA A 13 -18.20 -32.68 21.07
N ILE A 14 -18.66 -33.84 21.55
CA ILE A 14 -19.61 -34.71 20.84
C ILE A 14 -21.05 -34.16 20.91
N TYR A 15 -21.45 -33.50 22.02
CA TYR A 15 -22.75 -32.81 22.10
C TYR A 15 -22.81 -31.57 21.20
N LEU A 16 -21.68 -30.89 20.98
CA LEU A 16 -21.51 -29.83 19.97
C LEU A 16 -21.43 -30.36 18.52
N HIS A 17 -21.37 -31.68 18.32
CA HIS A 17 -21.31 -32.32 16.99
C HIS A 17 -22.52 -33.21 16.65
N LEU A 18 -23.50 -33.38 17.56
CA LEU A 18 -24.70 -34.19 17.32
C LEU A 18 -26.03 -33.44 17.53
N GLY A 19 -25.99 -32.13 17.73
CA GLY A 19 -27.16 -31.25 17.57
C GLY A 19 -27.17 -30.64 16.17
N GLY A 20 -27.68 -31.38 15.18
CA GLY A 20 -27.73 -30.94 13.79
C GLY A 20 -28.54 -29.65 13.60
N VAL A 21 -27.84 -28.53 13.45
CA VAL A 21 -28.18 -27.53 12.44
C VAL A 21 -27.14 -27.73 11.36
N GLN A 22 -27.60 -28.11 10.17
CA GLN A 22 -26.76 -28.22 8.99
C GLN A 22 -26.35 -26.79 8.58
N THR A 23 -25.31 -26.24 9.21
CA THR A 23 -24.69 -25.00 8.77
C THR A 23 -23.80 -25.34 7.59
N ASP A 24 -24.23 -24.86 6.43
CA ASP A 24 -23.52 -24.89 5.16
C ASP A 24 -22.06 -24.45 5.36
N THR A 25 -21.11 -25.39 5.23
CA THR A 25 -19.68 -25.20 5.54
C THR A 25 -18.98 -24.22 4.60
N LYS A 26 -19.69 -23.63 3.64
CA LYS A 26 -19.21 -22.49 2.83
C LYS A 26 -19.33 -21.13 3.52
N ASN A 27 -20.23 -20.98 4.50
CA ASN A 27 -20.55 -19.69 5.11
C ASN A 27 -19.58 -19.25 6.24
N ASP A 28 -18.78 -20.16 6.80
CA ASP A 28 -17.83 -19.84 7.87
C ASP A 28 -16.59 -19.05 7.40
N MET A 29 -16.33 -18.96 6.09
CA MET A 29 -15.16 -18.27 5.53
C MET A 29 -15.24 -16.73 5.57
N ASN A 30 -16.39 -16.17 5.93
CA ASN A 30 -16.64 -14.71 5.93
C ASN A 30 -16.93 -14.14 7.31
N ILE A 31 -16.79 -14.94 8.37
CA ILE A 31 -17.07 -14.52 9.74
C ILE A 31 -15.76 -14.43 10.51
N PHE A 32 -15.44 -13.23 10.99
CA PHE A 32 -14.24 -12.93 11.77
C PHE A 32 -14.66 -12.51 13.18
N PHE A 33 -13.80 -12.75 14.15
CA PHE A 33 -14.08 -12.45 15.55
C PHE A 33 -12.93 -11.66 16.18
N TYR A 34 -13.28 -10.65 16.96
CA TYR A 34 -12.33 -9.88 17.76
C TYR A 34 -12.90 -9.56 19.14
N ASN A 35 -12.18 -9.97 20.17
CA ASN A 35 -12.48 -9.65 21.56
C ASN A 35 -11.64 -8.45 22.01
N ASN A 36 -12.29 -7.30 22.15
CA ASN A 36 -11.72 -6.07 22.68
C ASN A 36 -11.87 -6.03 24.21
N GLY A 37 -11.25 -6.99 24.90
CA GLY A 37 -11.44 -7.26 26.33
C GLY A 37 -11.06 -6.12 27.28
N TYR A 38 -10.82 -6.42 28.56
CA TYR A 38 -10.49 -5.39 29.56
C TYR A 38 -9.20 -4.62 29.25
N SER A 39 -8.22 -5.29 28.64
CA SER A 39 -6.92 -4.74 28.25
C SER A 39 -6.71 -4.91 26.74
N PRO A 40 -5.95 -4.01 26.09
CA PRO A 40 -5.65 -4.13 24.66
C PRO A 40 -4.80 -5.37 24.37
N ASP A 41 -5.21 -6.14 23.37
CA ASP A 41 -4.44 -7.23 22.77
C ASP A 41 -4.02 -6.84 21.36
N ILE A 42 -2.79 -6.37 21.23
CA ILE A 42 -2.22 -5.89 19.96
C ILE A 42 -2.08 -7.05 18.98
N GLU A 43 -1.66 -8.23 19.43
CA GLU A 43 -1.46 -9.37 18.55
C GLU A 43 -2.79 -9.87 17.99
N ALA A 44 -3.84 -9.94 18.82
CA ALA A 44 -5.18 -10.31 18.34
C ALA A 44 -5.74 -9.30 17.33
N TYR A 45 -5.51 -8.00 17.57
CA TYR A 45 -5.97 -6.96 16.65
C TYR A 45 -5.22 -7.01 15.30
N VAL A 46 -3.90 -7.19 15.33
CA VAL A 46 -3.10 -7.38 14.12
C VAL A 46 -3.55 -8.62 13.36
N ARG A 47 -3.75 -9.75 14.04
CA ARG A 47 -4.27 -10.98 13.43
C ARG A 47 -5.61 -10.77 12.74
N LEU A 48 -6.56 -10.08 13.38
CA LEU A 48 -7.84 -9.72 12.75
C LEU A 48 -7.63 -8.96 11.44
N LEU A 49 -6.78 -7.93 11.45
CA LEU A 49 -6.53 -7.12 10.26
C LEU A 49 -5.85 -7.92 9.15
N GLU A 50 -4.92 -8.81 9.48
CA GLU A 50 -4.25 -9.71 8.53
C GLU A 50 -5.24 -10.70 7.91
N GLU A 51 -6.11 -11.32 8.70
CA GLU A 51 -7.15 -12.24 8.24
C GLU A 51 -8.15 -11.53 7.33
N LEU A 52 -8.62 -10.34 7.71
CA LEU A 52 -9.51 -9.52 6.88
C LEU A 52 -8.85 -9.14 5.55
N ARG A 53 -7.58 -8.70 5.58
CA ARG A 53 -6.83 -8.35 4.37
C ARG A 53 -6.64 -9.56 3.45
N SER A 54 -6.27 -10.70 4.03
CA SER A 54 -6.12 -11.96 3.30
C SER A 54 -7.42 -12.39 2.62
N ARG A 55 -8.55 -12.25 3.31
CA ARG A 55 -9.87 -12.60 2.77
C ARG A 55 -10.31 -11.68 1.63
N LEU A 56 -10.03 -10.39 1.77
CA LEU A 56 -10.41 -9.36 0.80
C LEU A 56 -9.49 -9.34 -0.42
N ALA A 57 -8.24 -9.75 -0.26
CA ALA A 57 -7.29 -9.87 -1.35
C ALA A 57 -7.78 -10.85 -2.42
N SER A 58 -7.49 -10.49 -3.67
CA SER A 58 -7.49 -11.40 -4.80
C SER A 58 -6.22 -12.26 -4.74
N GLU A 59 -6.16 -13.31 -5.56
CA GLU A 59 -4.94 -14.11 -5.74
C GLU A 59 -3.82 -13.37 -6.49
N THR A 60 -4.04 -12.10 -6.83
CA THR A 60 -3.12 -11.26 -7.59
C THR A 60 -2.73 -10.00 -6.83
N ASP A 61 -1.49 -9.59 -6.99
CA ASP A 61 -0.98 -8.30 -6.53
C ASP A 61 -0.63 -7.41 -7.72
N VAL A 62 -0.47 -6.11 -7.46
CA VAL A 62 0.14 -5.19 -8.41
C VAL A 62 1.29 -4.50 -7.70
N HIS A 63 2.50 -4.67 -8.25
CA HIS A 63 3.75 -4.23 -7.63
C HIS A 63 3.98 -4.75 -6.20
N GLY A 64 3.54 -5.97 -5.89
CA GLY A 64 3.67 -6.58 -4.56
C GLY A 64 2.66 -6.08 -3.53
N ILE A 65 1.69 -5.25 -3.93
CA ILE A 65 0.60 -4.78 -3.07
C ILE A 65 -0.67 -5.55 -3.43
N ALA A 66 -1.26 -6.23 -2.45
CA ALA A 66 -2.47 -7.02 -2.64
C ALA A 66 -3.62 -6.16 -3.21
N VAL A 67 -4.48 -6.73 -4.07
CA VAL A 67 -5.65 -6.03 -4.65
C VAL A 67 -6.94 -6.72 -4.30
N THR A 68 -8.01 -6.00 -3.97
CA THR A 68 -9.34 -6.61 -3.78
C THR A 68 -9.83 -7.32 -5.06
N ARG A 69 -10.87 -8.13 -4.93
CA ARG A 69 -11.44 -8.87 -6.05
C ARG A 69 -12.27 -7.96 -6.98
N PRO A 70 -12.36 -8.27 -8.29
CA PRO A 70 -13.24 -7.55 -9.21
C PRO A 70 -14.72 -7.63 -8.81
N LEU A 71 -15.44 -6.52 -9.00
CA LEU A 71 -16.83 -6.30 -8.53
C LEU A 71 -17.83 -7.35 -9.03
N ARG A 72 -17.71 -7.75 -10.30
CA ARG A 72 -18.71 -8.61 -10.96
C ARG A 72 -18.46 -10.11 -10.79
N SER A 73 -17.38 -10.49 -10.09
CA SER A 73 -17.01 -11.89 -9.88
C SER A 73 -17.32 -12.41 -8.47
N ILE A 74 -18.00 -11.61 -7.63
CA ILE A 74 -18.27 -11.99 -6.23
C ILE A 74 -19.73 -12.48 -6.12
N PRO A 75 -19.95 -13.79 -5.88
CA PRO A 75 -21.25 -14.33 -5.53
C PRO A 75 -21.86 -13.62 -4.32
N ILE A 76 -23.19 -13.60 -4.21
CA ILE A 76 -23.87 -12.84 -3.15
C ILE A 76 -23.48 -13.32 -1.74
N GLU A 77 -23.22 -14.62 -1.60
CA GLU A 77 -22.73 -15.28 -0.39
C GLU A 77 -21.31 -14.83 0.03
N GLU A 78 -20.53 -14.28 -0.90
CA GLU A 78 -19.16 -13.78 -0.66
C GLU A 78 -19.06 -12.25 -0.65
N ARG A 79 -20.17 -11.56 -0.92
CA ARG A 79 -20.19 -10.09 -1.05
C ARG A 79 -20.09 -9.37 0.28
N PHE A 80 -20.40 -10.06 1.38
CA PHE A 80 -20.41 -9.47 2.71
C PHE A 80 -19.54 -10.27 3.68
N ILE A 81 -18.65 -9.55 4.36
CA ILE A 81 -17.89 -10.05 5.50
C ILE A 81 -18.59 -9.62 6.78
N GLN A 82 -18.64 -10.52 7.75
CA GLN A 82 -19.16 -10.31 9.08
C GLN A 82 -18.01 -10.25 10.08
N VAL A 83 -17.88 -9.16 10.82
CA VAL A 83 -16.86 -8.99 11.86
C VAL A 83 -17.56 -8.87 13.21
N GLN A 84 -17.53 -9.95 13.98
CA GLN A 84 -18.04 -10.01 15.34
C GLN A 84 -17.08 -9.30 16.27
N LEU A 85 -17.56 -8.23 16.90
CA LEU A 85 -16.82 -7.43 17.86
C LEU A 85 -17.45 -7.62 19.23
N GLU A 86 -16.68 -8.19 20.15
CA GLU A 86 -17.05 -8.32 21.56
C GLU A 86 -16.27 -7.28 22.37
N ASN A 87 -16.95 -6.58 23.28
CA ASN A 87 -16.32 -5.65 24.20
C ASN A 87 -16.01 -6.29 25.56
N SER A 88 -15.34 -5.55 26.44
CA SER A 88 -15.02 -6.02 27.80
C SER A 88 -16.23 -6.39 28.67
N GLY A 89 -17.43 -5.90 28.31
CA GLY A 89 -18.69 -6.20 29.00
C GLY A 89 -19.40 -7.46 28.50
N GLY A 90 -18.86 -8.14 27.47
CA GLY A 90 -19.49 -9.29 26.83
C GLY A 90 -20.60 -8.93 25.82
N GLU A 91 -20.69 -7.66 25.44
CA GLU A 91 -21.65 -7.19 24.44
C GLU A 91 -21.06 -7.44 23.05
N VAL A 92 -21.84 -8.08 22.19
CA VAL A 92 -21.42 -8.50 20.85
C VAL A 92 -22.26 -7.81 19.79
N ILE A 93 -21.58 -7.22 18.81
CA ILE A 93 -22.19 -6.76 17.55
C ILE A 93 -21.48 -7.43 16.38
N THR A 94 -22.17 -7.58 15.25
CA THR A 94 -21.54 -8.09 14.02
C THR A 94 -21.54 -7.00 12.96
N VAL A 95 -20.40 -6.41 12.68
CA VAL A 95 -20.24 -5.38 11.65
C VAL A 95 -20.26 -6.06 10.27
N ILE A 96 -21.03 -5.52 9.32
CA ILE A 96 -21.13 -6.05 7.97
C ILE A 96 -20.35 -5.14 7.02
N ILE A 97 -19.40 -5.73 6.31
CA ILE A 97 -18.49 -5.06 5.39
C ILE A 97 -18.76 -5.58 3.97
N ASN A 98 -19.01 -4.68 3.02
CA ASN A 98 -19.08 -5.03 1.61
C ASN A 98 -17.66 -5.30 1.09
N THR A 99 -17.41 -6.46 0.49
CA THR A 99 -16.07 -6.88 0.02
C THR A 99 -15.57 -6.11 -1.20
N GLU A 100 -16.47 -5.49 -1.98
CA GLU A 100 -16.12 -4.75 -3.20
C GLU A 100 -15.32 -3.49 -2.88
N ASN A 101 -15.78 -2.75 -1.88
CA ASN A 101 -15.22 -1.46 -1.55
C ASN A 101 -14.66 -1.46 -0.12
N VAL A 102 -14.92 -2.49 0.68
CA VAL A 102 -14.62 -2.66 2.13
C VAL A 102 -15.45 -1.70 3.01
N TYR A 103 -16.55 -1.14 2.51
CA TYR A 103 -17.38 -0.21 3.28
C TYR A 103 -18.22 -0.96 4.30
N VAL A 104 -18.36 -0.40 5.50
CA VAL A 104 -19.38 -0.85 6.45
C VAL A 104 -20.75 -0.51 5.83
N VAL A 105 -21.62 -1.50 5.72
CA VAL A 105 -23.00 -1.34 5.20
C VAL A 105 -24.05 -1.41 6.30
N GLY A 106 -23.68 -1.95 7.46
CA GLY A 106 -24.57 -2.12 8.59
C GLY A 106 -23.94 -2.96 9.69
N TYR A 107 -24.76 -3.36 10.65
CA TYR A 107 -24.38 -4.27 11.71
C TYR A 107 -25.57 -5.12 12.18
N LEU A 108 -25.29 -6.29 12.74
CA LEU A 108 -26.25 -7.14 13.44
C LEU A 108 -26.14 -6.91 14.95
N VAL A 109 -27.30 -6.93 15.61
CA VAL A 109 -27.41 -6.88 17.06
C VAL A 109 -28.67 -7.62 17.51
N GLY A 110 -28.65 -8.24 18.68
CA GLY A 110 -29.80 -8.95 19.24
C GLY A 110 -29.47 -10.41 19.54
N SER A 111 -30.50 -11.24 19.72
CA SER A 111 -30.29 -12.67 19.97
C SER A 111 -29.90 -13.40 18.69
N ASN A 112 -29.17 -14.50 18.81
CA ASN A 112 -28.84 -15.37 17.69
C ASN A 112 -30.08 -16.00 17.02
N VAL A 113 -31.25 -15.93 17.66
CA VAL A 113 -32.51 -16.50 17.18
C VAL A 113 -33.32 -15.47 16.38
N HIS A 114 -33.30 -14.20 16.80
CA HIS A 114 -33.99 -13.09 16.13
C HIS A 114 -33.10 -11.84 16.09
N PRO A 115 -32.03 -11.87 15.28
CA PRO A 115 -31.14 -10.72 15.14
C PRO A 115 -31.87 -9.53 14.49
N THR A 116 -31.43 -8.32 14.78
CA THR A 116 -31.79 -7.13 14.01
C THR A 116 -30.65 -6.73 13.11
N LEU A 117 -30.93 -6.65 11.80
CA LEU A 117 -30.07 -6.02 10.81
C LEU A 117 -30.29 -4.51 10.82
N CYS A 118 -29.32 -3.78 11.39
CA CYS A 118 -29.25 -2.33 11.36
C CYS A 118 -28.40 -1.89 10.17
N TYR A 119 -29.00 -1.31 9.12
CA TYR A 119 -28.28 -0.96 7.89
C TYR A 119 -28.23 0.55 7.66
N LEU A 120 -27.12 1.02 7.08
CA LEU A 120 -26.87 2.43 6.81
C LEU A 120 -27.82 2.97 5.75
N ASP A 121 -28.01 4.29 5.78
CA ASP A 121 -28.76 4.95 4.73
C ASP A 121 -28.01 4.87 3.39
N GLN A 122 -28.75 4.88 2.28
CA GLN A 122 -28.23 4.83 0.90
C GLN A 122 -27.59 3.50 0.46
N ILE A 123 -27.66 2.45 1.27
CA ILE A 123 -27.21 1.10 0.87
C ILE A 123 -28.29 0.40 0.00
N PRO A 124 -27.91 -0.22 -1.13
CA PRO A 124 -28.81 -1.09 -1.91
C PRO A 124 -29.34 -2.23 -1.04
N ARG A 125 -30.67 -2.32 -0.89
CA ARG A 125 -31.29 -3.22 0.09
C ARG A 125 -31.51 -4.63 -0.43
N ASP A 126 -31.72 -4.78 -1.74
CA ASP A 126 -32.16 -6.05 -2.32
C ASP A 126 -31.09 -7.13 -2.13
N GLU A 127 -29.84 -6.83 -2.50
CA GLU A 127 -28.69 -7.72 -2.30
C GLU A 127 -28.38 -7.96 -0.82
N LEU A 128 -28.47 -6.93 0.02
CA LEU A 128 -28.23 -7.06 1.45
C LEU A 128 -29.28 -7.96 2.12
N PHE A 129 -30.56 -7.85 1.74
CA PHE A 129 -31.62 -8.68 2.30
C PHE A 129 -31.64 -10.09 1.70
N GLU A 130 -31.09 -10.28 0.51
CA GLU A 130 -30.84 -11.60 -0.06
C GLU A 130 -29.71 -12.33 0.69
N ALA A 131 -28.62 -11.62 1.01
CA ALA A 131 -27.49 -12.16 1.78
C ALA A 131 -27.84 -12.45 3.25
N PHE A 132 -28.82 -11.72 3.82
CA PHE A 132 -29.28 -11.88 5.20
C PHE A 132 -30.81 -12.14 5.22
N PRO A 133 -31.27 -13.33 4.79
CA PRO A 133 -32.67 -13.55 4.44
C PRO A 133 -33.67 -13.52 5.60
N SER A 134 -34.85 -13.03 5.24
CA SER A 134 -35.85 -12.31 6.01
C SER A 134 -36.78 -13.03 7.02
N PRO A 135 -36.81 -14.37 7.26
CA PRO A 135 -37.73 -14.89 8.29
C PRO A 135 -37.27 -14.60 9.73
N GLN A 136 -35.95 -14.55 9.96
CA GLN A 136 -35.38 -14.48 11.31
C GLN A 136 -34.90 -13.07 11.68
N TYR A 137 -34.66 -12.22 10.68
CA TYR A 137 -34.08 -10.90 10.87
C TYR A 137 -35.16 -9.82 10.97
N THR A 138 -35.05 -8.98 11.99
CA THR A 138 -35.76 -7.70 12.01
C THR A 138 -34.91 -6.65 11.31
N HIS A 139 -35.49 -5.80 10.46
CA HIS A 139 -34.73 -4.82 9.69
C HIS A 139 -34.93 -3.42 10.26
N SER A 140 -33.83 -2.70 10.50
CA SER A 140 -33.83 -1.34 11.02
C SER A 140 -32.94 -0.43 10.20
N ARG A 141 -33.54 0.54 9.48
CA ARG A 141 -32.78 1.55 8.73
C ARG A 141 -32.21 2.60 9.67
N LEU A 142 -30.91 2.85 9.59
CA LEU A 142 -30.24 3.97 10.24
C LEU A 142 -30.53 5.25 9.45
N ARG A 143 -30.74 6.37 10.16
CA ARG A 143 -31.08 7.67 9.54
C ARG A 143 -29.86 8.49 9.12
N PHE A 144 -28.75 7.82 8.86
CA PHE A 144 -27.49 8.42 8.44
C PHE A 144 -26.77 7.45 7.50
N ALA A 145 -26.04 8.00 6.53
CA ALA A 145 -25.22 7.23 5.61
C ALA A 145 -23.82 6.97 6.19
N GLY A 146 -23.09 6.03 5.59
CA GLY A 146 -21.72 5.69 6.00
C GLY A 146 -20.62 6.64 5.51
N ASN A 147 -20.98 7.69 4.76
CA ASN A 147 -20.02 8.69 4.29
C ASN A 147 -19.68 9.70 5.42
N TYR A 148 -18.47 10.27 5.36
CA TYR A 148 -17.99 11.18 6.40
C TYR A 148 -18.80 12.47 6.54
N ASP A 149 -19.49 12.91 5.49
CA ASP A 149 -20.36 14.09 5.53
C ASP A 149 -21.62 13.85 6.40
N SER A 150 -22.01 12.57 6.57
CA SER A 150 -23.16 12.15 7.38
C SER A 150 -22.79 11.76 8.81
N LEU A 151 -21.49 11.73 9.14
CA LEU A 151 -20.95 11.29 10.43
C LEU A 151 -20.37 12.48 11.21
N PRO A 152 -20.14 12.34 12.54
CA PRO A 152 -19.46 13.36 13.33
C PRO A 152 -18.04 13.66 12.81
N ASN A 153 -17.46 14.76 13.31
CA ASN A 153 -16.11 15.15 12.91
C ASN A 153 -15.08 14.09 13.36
N ARG A 154 -14.39 13.50 12.38
CA ARG A 154 -13.33 12.50 12.61
C ARG A 154 -12.15 13.03 13.42
N GLU A 155 -11.78 14.30 13.25
CA GLU A 155 -10.58 14.88 13.87
C GLU A 155 -10.74 15.10 15.38
N THR A 156 -11.98 15.24 15.83
CA THR A 156 -12.32 15.37 17.25
C THR A 156 -12.82 14.06 17.86
N THR A 157 -12.87 12.98 17.09
CA THR A 157 -13.37 11.68 17.56
C THR A 157 -12.20 10.87 18.13
N GLU A 158 -12.29 10.51 19.40
CA GLU A 158 -11.30 9.64 20.03
C GLU A 158 -11.34 8.22 19.43
N LEU A 159 -10.15 7.65 19.20
CA LEU A 159 -9.96 6.28 18.70
C LEU A 159 -9.09 5.49 19.68
N GLY A 160 -9.22 4.17 19.64
CA GLY A 160 -8.43 3.25 20.45
C GLY A 160 -9.28 2.29 21.26
N HIS A 161 -8.62 1.44 22.06
CA HIS A 161 -9.22 0.34 22.82
C HIS A 161 -10.48 0.74 23.61
N GLY A 162 -10.40 1.84 24.38
CA GLY A 162 -11.52 2.33 25.18
C GLY A 162 -12.67 2.87 24.33
N ALA A 163 -12.35 3.63 23.28
CA ALA A 163 -13.35 4.16 22.35
C ALA A 163 -14.09 3.04 21.61
N LEU A 164 -13.39 1.96 21.23
CA LEU A 164 -13.99 0.78 20.61
C LEU A 164 -14.96 0.07 21.55
N ASN A 165 -14.59 -0.11 22.83
CA ASN A 165 -15.49 -0.67 23.85
C ASN A 165 -16.80 0.13 23.95
N VAL A 166 -16.68 1.46 24.03
CA VAL A 166 -17.84 2.38 24.10
C VAL A 166 -18.66 2.32 22.82
N ALA A 167 -18.02 2.25 21.65
CA ALA A 167 -18.70 2.15 20.36
C ALA A 167 -19.51 0.86 20.24
N ILE A 168 -18.94 -0.29 20.66
CA ILE A 168 -19.64 -1.57 20.67
C ILE A 168 -20.88 -1.51 21.57
N SER A 169 -20.75 -1.02 22.82
CA SER A 169 -21.89 -0.85 23.73
C SER A 169 -22.96 0.08 23.12
N ASN A 170 -22.54 1.20 22.52
CA ASN A 170 -23.45 2.17 21.92
C ASN A 170 -24.24 1.57 20.75
N LEU A 171 -23.61 0.81 19.86
CA LEU A 171 -24.32 0.10 18.79
C LEU A 171 -25.21 -1.02 19.33
N TYR A 172 -24.75 -1.74 20.36
CA TYR A 172 -25.51 -2.80 21.04
C TYR A 172 -26.82 -2.27 21.62
N TYR A 173 -26.76 -1.18 22.40
CA TYR A 173 -27.95 -0.53 22.98
C TYR A 173 -28.61 0.51 22.07
N ARG A 174 -28.15 0.65 20.81
CA ARG A 174 -28.65 1.61 19.80
C ARG A 174 -28.65 3.07 20.28
N ARG A 175 -27.59 3.48 20.96
CA ARG A 175 -27.34 4.85 21.44
C ARG A 175 -26.22 5.47 20.63
N SER A 176 -26.28 6.79 20.40
CA SER A 176 -25.20 7.55 19.75
C SER A 176 -24.63 6.87 18.49
N GLN A 177 -25.50 6.24 17.70
CA GLN A 177 -25.12 5.33 16.61
C GLN A 177 -24.20 5.98 15.57
N PRO A 178 -24.36 7.25 15.15
CA PRO A 178 -23.43 7.89 14.22
C PRO A 178 -22.00 7.96 14.77
N SER A 179 -21.83 8.38 16.03
CA SER A 179 -20.51 8.49 16.67
C SER A 179 -19.86 7.12 16.85
N ALA A 180 -20.63 6.12 17.28
CA ALA A 180 -20.12 4.76 17.42
C ALA A 180 -19.74 4.14 16.07
N MET A 181 -20.57 4.35 15.04
CA MET A 181 -20.28 3.88 13.68
C MET A 181 -19.00 4.49 13.11
N LEU A 182 -18.73 5.77 13.38
CA LEU A 182 -17.50 6.44 12.98
C LEU A 182 -16.25 5.77 13.58
N VAL A 183 -16.30 5.38 14.86
CA VAL A 183 -15.21 4.64 15.51
C VAL A 183 -15.02 3.26 14.87
N ILE A 184 -16.10 2.53 14.60
CA ILE A 184 -16.05 1.22 13.94
C ILE A 184 -15.47 1.34 12.52
N ILE A 185 -15.90 2.32 11.74
CA ILE A 185 -15.39 2.54 10.38
C ILE A 185 -13.88 2.78 10.41
N GLN A 186 -13.39 3.66 11.30
CA GLN A 186 -11.97 3.99 11.39
C GLN A 186 -11.12 2.83 11.94
N MET A 187 -11.61 2.09 12.94
CA MET A 187 -10.85 1.01 13.60
C MET A 187 -10.99 -0.36 12.95
N VAL A 188 -11.92 -0.56 12.01
CA VAL A 188 -12.04 -1.83 11.29
C VAL A 188 -11.84 -1.60 9.81
N ALA A 189 -12.75 -0.88 9.17
CA ALA A 189 -12.77 -0.77 7.72
C ALA A 189 -11.62 0.08 7.15
N GLU A 190 -11.21 1.16 7.82
CA GLU A 190 -10.02 1.94 7.44
C GLU A 190 -8.72 1.32 7.95
N ALA A 191 -8.73 0.62 9.10
CA ALA A 191 -7.56 -0.12 9.54
C ALA A 191 -7.18 -1.23 8.53
N VAL A 192 -8.19 -1.84 7.89
CA VAL A 192 -7.99 -2.71 6.72
C VAL A 192 -7.54 -1.91 5.49
N ARG A 193 -8.19 -0.76 5.24
CA ARG A 193 -7.94 0.15 4.11
C ARG A 193 -7.13 1.39 4.50
N ILE A 194 -5.80 1.31 4.45
CA ILE A 194 -4.95 2.51 4.56
C ILE A 194 -5.09 3.43 3.30
N ARG A 195 -6.11 4.32 3.25
CA ARG A 195 -6.49 5.37 2.25
C ARG A 195 -6.24 5.12 0.74
N TRP A 196 -7.32 5.05 -0.06
CA TRP A 196 -7.34 4.04 -1.12
C TRP A 196 -7.71 4.41 -2.57
N SER A 197 -8.68 5.27 -2.90
CA SER A 197 -9.16 5.32 -4.30
C SER A 197 -8.13 5.87 -5.30
N ASP A 198 -7.62 7.08 -5.06
CA ASP A 198 -6.67 7.72 -5.96
C ASP A 198 -5.34 6.97 -6.04
N LEU A 199 -4.84 6.45 -4.89
CA LEU A 199 -3.62 5.66 -4.86
C LEU A 199 -3.80 4.33 -5.59
N SER A 200 -4.94 3.64 -5.42
CA SER A 200 -5.23 2.40 -6.16
C SER A 200 -5.21 2.63 -7.65
N GLU A 201 -5.87 3.69 -8.09
CA GLU A 201 -5.98 4.05 -9.50
C GLU A 201 -4.59 4.32 -10.07
N GLN A 202 -3.78 5.12 -9.37
CA GLN A 202 -2.44 5.47 -9.85
C GLN A 202 -1.45 4.29 -9.83
N ILE A 203 -1.55 3.39 -8.85
CA ILE A 203 -0.70 2.18 -8.79
C ILE A 203 -1.09 1.17 -9.86
N GLN A 204 -2.39 0.95 -10.10
CA GLN A 204 -2.83 0.01 -11.13
C GLN A 204 -2.61 0.55 -12.55
N SER A 205 -2.69 1.87 -12.76
CA SER A 205 -2.42 2.50 -14.06
C SER A 205 -0.93 2.76 -14.35
N SER A 206 -0.02 2.59 -13.38
CA SER A 206 1.40 2.90 -13.58
C SER A 206 2.16 1.90 -14.47
N GLY A 207 1.55 0.75 -14.76
CA GLY A 207 2.18 -0.32 -15.56
C GLY A 207 3.53 -0.76 -14.98
N GLU A 208 4.41 -1.34 -15.79
CA GLU A 208 5.72 -1.81 -15.32
C GLU A 208 6.62 -0.69 -14.77
N SER A 209 6.37 0.57 -15.16
CA SER A 209 7.18 1.71 -14.71
C SER A 209 7.02 2.01 -13.22
N GLY A 210 5.85 1.72 -12.64
CA GLY A 210 5.53 2.10 -11.25
C GLY A 210 5.46 3.63 -11.01
N VAL A 211 5.46 4.45 -12.06
CA VAL A 211 5.38 5.93 -11.98
C VAL A 211 3.95 6.40 -12.24
N PHE A 212 3.45 7.33 -11.43
CA PHE A 212 2.07 7.79 -11.51
C PHE A 212 1.85 8.83 -12.60
N LEU A 213 0.64 8.88 -13.15
CA LEU A 213 0.20 9.87 -14.15
C LEU A 213 -0.09 11.22 -13.53
N ARG A 214 -0.58 11.23 -12.29
CA ARG A 214 -0.77 12.43 -11.47
C ARG A 214 -0.11 12.28 -10.12
N THR A 215 0.32 13.40 -9.55
CA THR A 215 0.80 13.45 -8.17
C THR A 215 -0.38 13.28 -7.21
N ILE A 216 -0.26 12.37 -6.26
CA ILE A 216 -1.20 12.23 -5.15
C ILE A 216 -0.67 12.99 -3.94
N LEU A 217 -1.46 13.91 -3.40
CA LEU A 217 -1.12 14.67 -2.21
C LEU A 217 -1.74 13.99 -0.99
N VAL A 218 -0.89 13.50 -0.10
CA VAL A 218 -1.32 12.98 1.20
C VAL A 218 -0.89 13.93 2.30
N ARG A 219 -1.56 13.83 3.45
CA ARG A 219 -1.23 14.63 4.63
C ARG A 219 -0.58 13.74 5.69
N SER A 220 0.55 14.17 6.23
CA SER A 220 1.23 13.49 7.34
C SER A 220 0.53 13.75 8.68
N LEU A 221 0.97 13.05 9.74
CA LEU A 221 0.51 13.30 11.11
C LEU A 221 0.83 14.72 11.60
N ASP A 222 1.90 15.33 11.07
CA ASP A 222 2.32 16.70 11.36
C ASP A 222 1.59 17.75 10.50
N ASN A 223 0.52 17.36 9.80
CA ASN A 223 -0.26 18.22 8.92
C ASN A 223 0.48 18.70 7.65
N GLU A 224 1.63 18.08 7.32
CA GLU A 224 2.42 18.41 6.14
C GLU A 224 1.88 17.74 4.88
N ILE A 225 1.97 18.42 3.74
CA ILE A 225 1.58 17.86 2.45
C ILE A 225 2.75 17.07 1.87
N VAL A 226 2.55 15.77 1.68
CA VAL A 226 3.50 14.84 1.08
C VAL A 226 3.00 14.44 -0.30
N ALA A 227 3.84 14.61 -1.31
CA ALA A 227 3.51 14.30 -2.69
C ALA A 227 4.03 12.91 -3.10
N ILE A 228 3.11 11.99 -3.35
CA ILE A 228 3.38 10.63 -3.80
C ILE A 228 3.22 10.56 -5.32
N ARG A 229 4.22 10.00 -6.00
CA ARG A 229 4.33 10.02 -7.46
C ARG A 229 4.71 8.69 -8.10
N SER A 230 4.91 7.67 -7.27
CA SER A 230 5.29 6.34 -7.71
C SER A 230 4.94 5.33 -6.63
N VAL A 231 4.90 4.05 -7.00
CA VAL A 231 4.72 2.93 -6.08
C VAL A 231 5.83 2.92 -5.01
N VAL A 232 7.07 3.27 -5.39
CA VAL A 232 8.17 3.41 -4.42
C VAL A 232 7.87 4.50 -3.39
N GLY A 233 7.27 5.62 -3.81
CA GLY A 233 6.82 6.68 -2.90
C GLY A 233 5.76 6.19 -1.92
N VAL A 234 4.80 5.38 -2.41
CA VAL A 234 3.76 4.76 -1.55
C VAL A 234 4.38 3.88 -0.48
N MET A 235 5.25 2.96 -0.87
CA MET A 235 5.90 2.03 0.06
C MET A 235 6.71 2.77 1.13
N ARG A 236 7.32 3.90 0.78
CA ARG A 236 8.15 4.69 1.72
C ARG A 236 7.36 5.64 2.62
N GLN A 237 6.20 6.14 2.17
CA GLN A 237 5.56 7.31 2.78
C GLN A 237 4.11 7.08 3.22
N ALA A 238 3.47 5.99 2.78
CA ALA A 238 2.02 5.79 2.98
C ALA A 238 1.61 4.40 3.49
N ALA A 239 2.55 3.46 3.72
CA ALA A 239 2.31 2.14 4.32
C ALA A 239 1.01 1.47 3.84
N LEU A 240 0.94 1.14 2.55
CA LEU A 240 -0.27 0.70 1.87
C LEU A 240 -0.43 -0.82 1.91
N ALA A 241 -1.48 -1.34 2.56
CA ALA A 241 -1.64 -2.78 2.79
C ALA A 241 -2.58 -3.55 1.81
N LEU A 242 -3.67 -2.95 1.29
CA LEU A 242 -4.66 -3.64 0.43
C LEU A 242 -5.42 -2.75 -0.59
N MET A 243 -5.02 -2.84 -1.88
CA MET A 243 -5.69 -2.39 -3.12
C MET A 243 -7.21 -2.32 -3.19
N LEU A 244 -7.86 -1.22 -3.59
CA LEU A 244 -9.18 -1.35 -4.24
C LEU A 244 -8.97 -1.73 -5.70
N TYR A 245 -9.62 -2.77 -6.20
CA TYR A 245 -9.62 -3.10 -7.62
C TYR A 245 -10.17 -1.93 -8.45
N GLN A 246 -9.44 -1.53 -9.49
CA GLN A 246 -9.86 -0.49 -10.42
C GLN A 246 -9.99 -1.03 -11.85
N CYS A 247 -8.98 -1.76 -12.32
CA CYS A 247 -8.88 -2.21 -13.70
C CYS A 247 -7.95 -3.40 -13.85
N ASN A 248 -7.97 -4.06 -15.01
CA ASN A 248 -7.10 -5.21 -15.27
C ASN A 248 -5.68 -4.76 -15.66
N THR A 249 -4.68 -5.24 -14.92
CA THR A 249 -3.26 -4.86 -15.06
C THR A 249 -2.41 -5.82 -15.90
N LYS A 250 -2.98 -6.87 -16.50
CA LYS A 250 -2.19 -7.84 -17.29
C LYS A 250 -1.92 -7.38 -18.72
N ALA A 251 -0.66 -7.02 -18.98
CA ALA A 251 0.01 -7.48 -20.19
C ALA A 251 0.49 -8.93 -19.96
N ILE A 252 0.41 -9.77 -20.99
CA ILE A 252 0.73 -11.22 -21.06
C ILE A 252 -0.49 -12.17 -20.86
N ARG A 253 -0.79 -12.82 -21.98
CA ARG A 253 -1.81 -13.85 -22.23
C ARG A 253 -1.82 -14.96 -21.17
N MET A 254 -2.99 -15.23 -20.57
CA MET A 254 -3.40 -16.58 -20.20
C MET A 254 -4.75 -16.91 -20.86
N PRO A 255 -4.90 -18.08 -21.51
CA PRO A 255 -6.18 -18.52 -22.04
C PRO A 255 -7.00 -19.12 -20.90
N VAL A 256 -7.74 -18.29 -20.18
CA VAL A 256 -8.85 -18.74 -19.35
C VAL A 256 -10.09 -18.00 -19.84
N PRO A 257 -11.20 -18.70 -20.18
CA PRO A 257 -12.43 -18.02 -20.56
C PRO A 257 -13.05 -17.42 -19.30
N VAL A 258 -12.69 -16.17 -19.00
CA VAL A 258 -13.40 -15.35 -18.02
C VAL A 258 -14.45 -14.54 -18.78
N ALA A 259 -15.65 -14.47 -18.20
CA ALA A 259 -16.84 -13.91 -18.81
C ALA A 259 -16.63 -12.49 -19.38
N VAL A 260 -17.17 -12.30 -20.59
CA VAL A 260 -17.11 -11.08 -21.39
C VAL A 260 -17.65 -9.89 -20.57
N GLY A 261 -16.77 -8.95 -20.20
CA GLY A 261 -17.15 -7.71 -19.50
C GLY A 261 -16.28 -7.30 -18.29
N ALA A 262 -15.23 -8.05 -17.97
CA ALA A 262 -14.20 -7.73 -16.96
C ALA A 262 -12.88 -7.19 -17.59
N ASP A 263 -12.98 -6.62 -18.80
CA ASP A 263 -11.85 -6.44 -19.73
C ASP A 263 -11.52 -4.97 -20.00
N GLU A 264 -11.76 -4.07 -19.05
CA GLU A 264 -11.23 -2.70 -19.17
C GLU A 264 -9.78 -2.70 -18.67
N GLN A 265 -8.86 -2.82 -19.63
CA GLN A 265 -7.43 -2.70 -19.41
C GLN A 265 -7.14 -1.35 -18.74
N CYS A 266 -6.28 -1.34 -17.72
CA CYS A 266 -5.84 -0.09 -17.13
C CYS A 266 -5.27 0.86 -18.20
N PRO A 267 -5.62 2.17 -18.18
CA PRO A 267 -5.00 3.13 -19.07
C PRO A 267 -3.55 3.33 -18.65
N TYR A 268 -2.63 2.60 -19.26
CA TYR A 268 -1.20 2.84 -19.08
C TYR A 268 -0.85 4.15 -19.77
N GLY A 269 -0.49 5.17 -19.00
CA GLY A 269 0.04 6.40 -19.55
C GLY A 269 1.57 6.45 -19.45
N GLU A 270 2.14 7.44 -20.11
CA GLU A 270 3.59 7.61 -20.24
C GLU A 270 4.04 8.88 -19.49
N PRO A 271 4.21 8.81 -18.16
CA PRO A 271 4.47 9.99 -17.35
C PRO A 271 5.83 10.59 -17.69
N THR A 272 5.88 11.92 -17.72
CA THR A 272 7.12 12.69 -17.90
C THR A 272 7.46 13.43 -16.62
N THR A 273 8.64 13.19 -16.07
CA THR A 273 9.05 13.69 -14.75
C THR A 273 10.57 13.82 -14.66
N ASN A 274 11.07 14.49 -13.61
CA ASN A 274 12.49 14.35 -13.25
C ASN A 274 12.76 12.97 -12.64
N VAL A 275 14.02 12.54 -12.73
CA VAL A 275 14.54 11.36 -12.05
C VAL A 275 15.63 11.84 -11.09
N VAL A 276 15.32 11.82 -9.80
CA VAL A 276 16.15 12.36 -8.72
C VAL A 276 16.90 11.21 -8.05
N GLY A 277 18.21 11.32 -7.89
CA GLY A 277 19.05 10.31 -7.28
C GLY A 277 19.90 10.87 -6.15
N ARG A 278 21.18 10.46 -6.15
CA ARG A 278 22.17 10.78 -5.12
C ARG A 278 22.18 12.28 -4.76
N ASP A 279 22.11 12.55 -3.46
CA ASP A 279 22.11 13.90 -2.86
C ASP A 279 21.03 14.85 -3.41
N GLY A 280 19.91 14.30 -3.88
CA GLY A 280 18.79 15.10 -4.42
C GLY A 280 19.07 15.73 -5.78
N GLN A 281 20.12 15.27 -6.48
CA GLN A 281 20.45 15.71 -7.83
C GLN A 281 19.71 14.90 -8.90
N CYS A 282 19.54 15.50 -10.07
CA CYS A 282 18.77 14.94 -11.17
C CYS A 282 19.65 14.22 -12.19
N MET A 283 19.07 13.19 -12.80
CA MET A 283 19.56 12.60 -14.03
C MET A 283 19.41 13.62 -15.18
N ASP A 284 20.52 13.95 -15.82
CA ASP A 284 20.62 15.09 -16.73
C ASP A 284 21.35 14.70 -18.03
N VAL A 285 20.78 15.07 -19.18
CA VAL A 285 21.48 15.01 -20.47
C VAL A 285 22.48 16.17 -20.54
N LYS A 286 23.77 15.83 -20.42
CA LYS A 286 24.86 16.80 -20.27
C LYS A 286 24.75 17.97 -21.25
N ASP A 287 24.82 19.18 -20.71
CA ASP A 287 24.81 20.45 -21.44
C ASP A 287 23.58 20.67 -22.34
N ASN A 288 22.49 19.91 -22.12
CA ASN A 288 21.29 19.91 -22.97
C ASN A 288 21.59 19.55 -24.45
N VAL A 289 22.62 18.73 -24.68
CA VAL A 289 23.07 18.29 -26.01
C VAL A 289 22.59 16.87 -26.31
N TYR A 290 21.90 16.69 -27.43
CA TYR A 290 21.26 15.41 -27.79
C TYR A 290 21.98 14.65 -28.92
N ASN A 291 23.27 14.90 -29.13
CA ASN A 291 24.08 14.08 -30.04
C ASN A 291 24.17 12.65 -29.50
N ASN A 292 24.11 11.65 -30.38
CA ASN A 292 24.22 10.24 -29.97
C ASN A 292 25.52 10.01 -29.19
N LYS A 293 25.43 9.25 -28.10
CA LYS A 293 26.51 8.98 -27.14
C LYS A 293 26.88 10.16 -26.23
N ASN A 294 26.14 11.27 -26.25
CA ASN A 294 26.33 12.29 -25.21
C ASN A 294 25.99 11.72 -23.84
N ALA A 295 26.78 12.09 -22.83
CA ALA A 295 26.74 11.47 -21.52
C ALA A 295 25.50 11.89 -20.73
N ILE A 296 24.97 10.95 -19.95
CA ILE A 296 24.04 11.26 -18.87
C ILE A 296 24.84 11.49 -17.59
N ILE A 297 24.55 12.58 -16.89
CA ILE A 297 25.27 13.01 -15.71
C ILE A 297 24.33 13.23 -14.53
N LEU A 298 24.92 13.31 -13.34
CA LEU A 298 24.28 13.84 -12.15
C LEU A 298 24.43 15.36 -12.14
N TRP A 299 23.33 16.09 -12.04
CA TRP A 299 23.34 17.56 -12.02
C TRP A 299 22.33 18.14 -11.04
N ALA A 300 22.57 19.35 -10.56
CA ALA A 300 21.58 20.06 -9.75
C ALA A 300 20.24 20.13 -10.51
N CYS A 301 19.17 19.70 -9.85
CA CYS A 301 17.86 19.70 -10.48
C CYS A 301 17.41 21.15 -10.78
N GLY A 302 16.79 21.34 -11.95
CA GLY A 302 16.20 22.59 -12.37
C GLY A 302 14.69 22.47 -12.54
N ASN A 303 14.01 23.62 -12.55
CA ASN A 303 12.57 23.66 -12.79
C ASN A 303 12.27 23.47 -14.29
N ALA A 304 11.61 22.37 -14.64
CA ALA A 304 11.17 22.04 -16.01
C ALA A 304 12.28 22.12 -17.10
N GLN A 305 13.53 21.81 -16.74
CA GLN A 305 14.63 21.76 -17.69
C GLN A 305 14.48 20.54 -18.61
N ARG A 306 14.41 20.76 -19.94
CA ARG A 306 14.16 19.72 -20.93
C ARG A 306 15.12 18.52 -20.81
N ASN A 307 16.41 18.79 -20.55
CA ASN A 307 17.47 17.80 -20.35
C ASN A 307 17.37 16.99 -19.06
N GLN A 308 16.44 17.34 -18.17
CA GLN A 308 16.16 16.61 -16.93
C GLN A 308 14.76 16.01 -16.89
N LEU A 309 14.00 16.13 -17.99
CA LEU A 309 12.69 15.53 -18.14
C LEU A 309 12.80 14.20 -18.88
N TRP A 310 12.25 13.17 -18.25
CA TRP A 310 12.29 11.78 -18.69
C TRP A 310 10.88 11.22 -18.77
N THR A 311 10.49 10.77 -19.96
CA THR A 311 9.23 10.09 -20.24
C THR A 311 9.42 8.59 -20.09
N PHE A 312 8.68 7.97 -19.18
CA PHE A 312 8.63 6.52 -19.03
C PHE A 312 7.60 5.97 -20.01
N LYS A 313 8.07 5.20 -21.00
CA LYS A 313 7.23 4.67 -22.07
C LYS A 313 6.70 3.28 -21.71
N THR A 314 5.54 2.91 -22.26
CA THR A 314 4.97 1.58 -22.02
C THR A 314 5.77 0.44 -22.68
N ASP A 315 6.71 0.79 -23.57
CA ASP A 315 7.62 -0.14 -24.24
C ASP A 315 8.92 -0.43 -23.45
N GLY A 316 9.00 0.02 -22.19
CA GLY A 316 10.16 -0.17 -21.31
C GLY A 316 11.31 0.81 -21.54
N THR A 317 11.18 1.75 -22.49
CA THR A 317 12.19 2.80 -22.71
C THR A 317 11.97 4.00 -21.79
N ILE A 318 13.07 4.65 -21.39
CA ILE A 318 13.05 5.95 -20.70
C ILE A 318 13.60 6.99 -21.69
N ARG A 319 12.82 8.02 -22.01
CA ARG A 319 13.14 8.94 -23.11
C ARG A 319 13.28 10.39 -22.68
N SER A 320 14.22 11.12 -23.27
CA SER A 320 14.31 12.57 -23.17
C SER A 320 14.44 13.18 -24.56
N ASN A 321 13.62 14.19 -24.86
CA ASN A 321 13.58 14.88 -26.16
C ASN A 321 13.50 13.91 -27.37
N GLY A 322 12.72 12.82 -27.23
CA GLY A 322 12.54 11.80 -28.28
C GLY A 322 13.65 10.75 -28.39
N LYS A 323 14.74 10.87 -27.62
CA LYS A 323 15.86 9.90 -27.59
C LYS A 323 15.83 9.03 -26.35
N CYS A 324 16.46 7.87 -26.43
CA CYS A 324 16.43 6.85 -25.40
C CYS A 324 17.64 6.94 -24.47
N LEU A 325 17.38 6.79 -23.17
CA LEU A 325 18.37 6.45 -22.16
C LEU A 325 18.98 5.09 -22.52
N THR A 326 20.28 5.02 -22.71
CA THR A 326 20.93 3.85 -23.30
C THR A 326 22.18 3.48 -22.54
N THR A 327 22.35 2.21 -22.17
CA THR A 327 23.64 1.74 -21.68
C THR A 327 24.60 1.53 -22.84
N ASN A 328 25.81 2.08 -22.76
CA ASN A 328 26.84 1.98 -23.80
C ASN A 328 27.66 0.67 -23.72
N GLY A 329 27.14 -0.32 -22.98
CA GLY A 329 27.72 -1.64 -22.76
C GLY A 329 26.97 -2.41 -21.66
N PHE A 330 27.14 -3.74 -21.63
CA PHE A 330 26.45 -4.62 -20.67
C PHE A 330 27.34 -5.10 -19.52
N ILE A 331 28.49 -4.46 -19.31
CA ILE A 331 29.42 -4.75 -18.21
C ILE A 331 29.43 -3.60 -17.20
N ALA A 332 29.71 -3.91 -15.93
CA ALA A 332 29.81 -2.89 -14.88
C ALA A 332 30.87 -1.83 -15.23
N GLY A 333 30.52 -0.56 -15.03
CA GLY A 333 31.34 0.60 -15.39
C GLY A 333 31.03 1.18 -16.77
N SER A 334 30.22 0.52 -17.61
CA SER A 334 29.80 1.08 -18.90
C SER A 334 29.01 2.37 -18.69
N SER A 335 29.28 3.40 -19.51
CA SER A 335 28.60 4.69 -19.42
C SER A 335 27.14 4.61 -19.87
N ILE A 336 26.32 5.49 -19.33
CA ILE A 336 24.95 5.70 -19.78
C ILE A 336 24.91 6.96 -20.62
N VAL A 337 24.23 6.88 -21.76
CA VAL A 337 24.22 7.91 -22.79
C VAL A 337 22.83 8.15 -23.34
N ILE A 338 22.65 9.30 -24.00
CA ILE A 338 21.48 9.56 -24.84
C ILE A 338 21.73 9.03 -26.26
N PHE A 339 20.76 8.32 -26.84
CA PHE A 339 20.90 7.72 -28.17
C PHE A 339 19.57 7.67 -28.94
N ASP A 340 19.63 7.69 -30.28
CA ASP A 340 18.46 7.46 -31.13
C ASP A 340 17.80 6.10 -30.82
N CYS A 341 16.54 6.09 -30.41
CA CYS A 341 15.83 4.86 -30.03
C CYS A 341 15.86 3.79 -31.13
N ASP A 342 15.61 4.17 -32.38
CA ASP A 342 15.50 3.20 -33.51
C ASP A 342 16.85 2.69 -34.03
N LYS A 343 17.97 3.29 -33.59
CA LYS A 343 19.32 2.89 -34.00
C LYS A 343 20.10 2.20 -32.87
N ALA A 344 19.60 2.28 -31.64
CA ALA A 344 20.21 1.60 -30.52
C ALA A 344 19.97 0.09 -30.63
N VAL A 345 20.84 -0.69 -29.99
CA VAL A 345 20.56 -2.10 -29.72
C VAL A 345 19.34 -2.13 -28.78
N PRO A 346 18.22 -2.80 -29.14
CA PRO A 346 16.97 -2.71 -28.40
C PRO A 346 17.16 -2.97 -26.90
N GLU A 347 17.87 -4.04 -26.54
CA GLU A 347 18.11 -4.44 -25.16
C GLU A 347 18.92 -3.44 -24.33
N ALA A 348 19.67 -2.53 -24.98
CA ALA A 348 20.45 -1.49 -24.30
C ALA A 348 19.60 -0.28 -23.86
N THR A 349 18.36 -0.18 -24.37
CA THR A 349 17.43 0.93 -24.11
C THR A 349 16.30 0.58 -23.14
N GLN A 350 16.26 -0.69 -22.72
CA GLN A 350 15.24 -1.24 -21.84
C GLN A 350 15.63 -1.03 -20.38
N TRP A 351 14.68 -0.54 -19.58
CA TRP A 351 14.89 -0.26 -18.16
C TRP A 351 13.66 -0.61 -17.34
N ILE A 352 13.90 -1.16 -16.15
CA ILE A 352 12.85 -1.50 -15.17
C ILE A 352 13.15 -0.74 -13.89
N LEU A 353 12.15 -0.04 -13.36
CA LEU A 353 12.19 0.54 -12.02
C LEU A 353 11.71 -0.53 -11.03
N TYR A 354 12.59 -0.99 -10.14
CA TYR A 354 12.28 -2.02 -9.15
C TYR A 354 12.96 -1.68 -7.82
N ASN A 355 12.52 -2.28 -6.70
CA ASN A 355 13.13 -2.24 -5.36
C ASN A 355 13.68 -0.88 -4.92
N ALA A 356 12.94 -0.17 -4.05
CA ALA A 356 13.42 1.04 -3.38
C ALA A 356 14.05 2.08 -4.31
N GLY A 357 13.61 2.16 -5.58
CA GLY A 357 14.07 3.17 -6.52
C GLY A 357 15.28 2.79 -7.37
N THR A 358 15.55 1.52 -7.62
CA THR A 358 16.65 1.11 -8.51
C THR A 358 16.18 1.03 -9.96
N ILE A 359 17.01 1.50 -10.91
CA ILE A 359 16.71 1.39 -12.35
C ILE A 359 17.66 0.35 -12.96
N MET A 360 17.15 -0.82 -13.34
CA MET A 360 17.92 -1.94 -13.91
C MET A 360 17.73 -2.06 -15.40
N ASN A 361 18.80 -2.41 -16.10
CA ASN A 361 18.72 -2.96 -17.44
C ASN A 361 18.49 -4.49 -17.39
N PRO A 362 17.35 -5.02 -17.88
CA PRO A 362 16.98 -6.43 -17.70
C PRO A 362 17.91 -7.40 -18.42
N LYS A 363 18.56 -6.97 -19.52
CA LYS A 363 19.50 -7.80 -20.27
C LYS A 363 20.77 -8.13 -19.49
N SER A 364 21.27 -7.18 -18.70
CA SER A 364 22.53 -7.32 -17.95
C SER A 364 22.34 -7.57 -16.46
N GLY A 365 21.15 -7.25 -15.91
CA GLY A 365 20.92 -7.23 -14.47
C GLY A 365 21.67 -6.10 -13.74
N LEU A 366 22.29 -5.16 -14.48
CA LEU A 366 23.02 -4.04 -13.92
C LEU A 366 22.13 -2.81 -13.75
N VAL A 367 22.50 -1.97 -12.79
CA VAL A 367 21.69 -0.83 -12.32
C VAL A 367 22.37 0.49 -12.58
N ILE A 368 21.59 1.56 -12.78
CA ILE A 368 22.10 2.92 -12.94
C ILE A 368 22.73 3.40 -11.63
N ALA A 369 23.98 3.87 -11.70
CA ALA A 369 24.76 4.32 -10.57
C ALA A 369 25.40 5.70 -10.81
N ALA A 370 25.41 6.52 -9.75
CA ALA A 370 26.19 7.73 -9.64
C ALA A 370 27.36 7.51 -8.65
N GLU A 371 28.50 7.03 -9.15
CA GLU A 371 29.63 6.60 -8.29
C GLU A 371 30.26 7.75 -7.46
N SER A 372 30.05 9.01 -7.85
CA SER A 372 30.36 10.20 -7.06
C SER A 372 29.12 11.11 -6.93
N SER A 373 29.06 11.88 -5.84
CA SER A 373 28.06 12.94 -5.64
C SER A 373 28.45 14.28 -6.29
N THR A 374 29.67 14.39 -6.83
CA THR A 374 30.12 15.61 -7.50
C THR A 374 29.24 15.91 -8.70
N GLN A 375 28.76 17.15 -8.80
CA GLN A 375 27.99 17.62 -9.95
C GLN A 375 28.79 17.45 -11.24
N GLY A 376 28.14 16.93 -12.29
CA GLY A 376 28.79 16.55 -13.55
C GLY A 376 29.28 15.09 -13.60
N THR A 377 29.10 14.30 -12.54
CA THR A 377 29.47 12.88 -12.52
C THR A 377 28.69 12.12 -13.59
N MET A 378 29.40 11.42 -14.48
CA MET A 378 28.78 10.53 -15.48
C MET A 378 28.14 9.31 -14.83
N LEU A 379 26.89 9.04 -15.20
CA LEU A 379 26.17 7.85 -14.77
C LEU A 379 26.67 6.62 -15.52
N ARG A 380 26.70 5.49 -14.81
CA ARG A 380 27.19 4.20 -15.31
C ARG A 380 26.27 3.07 -14.87
N VAL A 381 26.32 1.95 -15.57
CA VAL A 381 25.72 0.71 -15.07
C VAL A 381 26.68 0.01 -14.11
N ALA A 382 26.19 -0.51 -12.99
CA ALA A 382 26.98 -1.21 -11.98
C ALA A 382 26.22 -2.44 -11.45
N LYS A 383 26.93 -3.37 -10.81
CA LYS A 383 26.27 -4.50 -10.12
C LYS A 383 25.39 -3.94 -9.01
N ASP A 384 24.19 -4.48 -8.82
CA ASP A 384 23.39 -4.10 -7.65
C ASP A 384 24.07 -4.56 -6.35
N ASN A 385 24.07 -3.70 -5.34
CA ASN A 385 24.50 -4.05 -3.97
C ASN A 385 23.68 -3.31 -2.91
N ASN A 386 22.49 -2.81 -3.30
CA ASN A 386 21.65 -1.98 -2.44
C ASN A 386 22.45 -0.80 -1.84
N SER A 387 23.21 -0.06 -2.65
CA SER A 387 23.90 1.16 -2.21
C SER A 387 23.10 2.39 -2.59
N SER A 388 23.15 3.39 -1.73
CA SER A 388 22.52 4.69 -1.92
C SER A 388 22.92 5.41 -3.22
N ARG A 389 24.10 5.10 -3.76
CA ARG A 389 24.58 5.61 -5.05
C ARG A 389 23.83 5.07 -6.28
N ARG A 390 22.88 4.16 -6.09
CA ARG A 390 22.09 3.47 -7.15
C ARG A 390 20.59 3.67 -7.00
N ALA A 391 20.18 4.48 -6.04
CA ALA A 391 18.80 4.77 -5.73
C ALA A 391 18.33 6.04 -6.45
N TRP A 392 17.13 5.96 -7.01
CA TRP A 392 16.49 6.93 -7.88
C TRP A 392 15.00 7.03 -7.56
N SER A 393 14.42 8.19 -7.78
CA SER A 393 13.00 8.46 -7.59
C SER A 393 12.48 9.27 -8.77
N ALA A 394 11.39 8.81 -9.36
CA ALA A 394 10.66 9.56 -10.37
C ALA A 394 9.76 10.61 -9.69
N GLY A 395 9.99 11.90 -9.92
CA GLY A 395 9.14 12.98 -9.39
C GLY A 395 9.65 14.38 -9.74
N ASN A 396 8.76 15.38 -9.80
CA ASN A 396 9.14 16.78 -10.04
C ASN A 396 9.94 17.37 -8.87
N TYR A 397 11.02 18.10 -9.20
CA TYR A 397 11.98 18.69 -8.26
C TYR A 397 11.42 19.70 -7.24
N THR A 398 10.15 20.12 -7.33
CA THR A 398 9.66 21.28 -6.58
C THR A 398 9.49 21.09 -5.06
N GLN A 399 9.95 20.01 -4.45
CA GLN A 399 9.93 19.85 -3.00
C GLN A 399 11.10 19.01 -2.50
N ALA A 400 12.11 19.68 -1.93
CA ALA A 400 12.94 19.05 -0.92
C ALA A 400 12.05 18.80 0.30
N THR A 401 11.82 17.54 0.65
CA THR A 401 11.11 17.20 1.89
C THR A 401 12.05 17.47 3.07
N ILE A 402 12.01 18.67 3.63
CA ILE A 402 12.63 18.99 4.91
C ILE A 402 11.53 19.58 5.80
N ASN A 403 11.11 18.91 6.88
CA ASN A 403 10.32 19.55 7.96
C ASN A 403 10.57 18.93 9.36
N TYR A 404 11.20 19.72 10.25
CA TYR A 404 11.44 19.55 11.71
C TYR A 404 10.15 19.91 12.51
N ILE A 405 9.82 19.49 13.74
CA ILE A 405 10.51 19.56 15.05
C ILE A 405 9.93 18.51 16.03
N SER A 406 10.74 17.54 16.44
CA SER A 406 10.70 16.88 17.75
C SER A 406 12.15 16.78 18.24
N SER A 407 12.41 16.45 19.51
CA SER A 407 13.76 16.50 20.10
C SER A 407 14.82 15.94 19.14
N GLY A 408 15.81 16.77 18.76
CA GLY A 408 16.59 16.58 17.52
C GLY A 408 17.25 15.21 17.35
N ASN A 409 17.43 14.46 18.43
CA ASN A 409 18.07 13.14 18.45
C ASN A 409 17.12 11.98 18.11
N GLN A 410 15.80 12.18 18.15
CA GLN A 410 14.80 11.16 17.81
C GLN A 410 14.19 11.35 16.41
N ARG A 411 14.69 12.32 15.65
CA ARG A 411 14.22 12.59 14.29
C ARG A 411 15.05 11.81 13.27
N TRP A 412 14.36 11.17 12.33
CA TRP A 412 14.97 10.35 11.29
C TRP A 412 14.30 10.66 9.94
N THR A 413 15.10 10.84 8.90
CA THR A 413 14.65 11.12 7.54
C THR A 413 15.03 9.96 6.66
N PHE A 414 14.04 9.30 6.06
CA PHE A 414 14.25 8.31 5.02
C PHE A 414 14.60 9.04 3.74
N MET A 415 15.88 9.01 3.39
CA MET A 415 16.39 9.71 2.23
C MET A 415 16.05 8.94 0.95
N ALA A 416 16.02 9.65 -0.18
CA ALA A 416 15.77 9.02 -1.48
C ALA A 416 16.74 7.88 -1.78
N ASP A 417 17.93 7.98 -1.21
CA ASP A 417 19.06 7.08 -1.35
C ASP A 417 19.02 5.87 -0.38
N GLY A 418 17.93 5.68 0.37
CA GLY A 418 17.75 4.55 1.28
C GLY A 418 18.51 4.68 2.61
N THR A 419 19.23 5.78 2.83
CA THR A 419 19.79 6.09 4.15
C THR A 419 18.71 6.59 5.10
N ILE A 420 18.86 6.27 6.38
CA ILE A 420 18.06 6.86 7.45
C ILE A 420 18.92 7.92 8.11
N LEU A 421 18.74 9.18 7.71
CA LEU A 421 19.50 10.33 8.16
C LEU A 421 18.93 10.87 9.47
N ASN A 422 19.76 11.02 10.49
CA ASN A 422 19.43 11.89 11.62
C ASN A 422 19.79 13.34 11.25
N PRO A 423 18.82 14.24 11.12
CA PRO A 423 19.04 15.57 10.56
C PRO A 423 19.64 16.56 11.58
N ASN A 424 19.71 16.19 12.87
CA ASN A 424 20.42 16.97 13.90
C ASN A 424 21.90 16.60 13.94
N ALA A 425 22.21 15.30 13.99
CA ALA A 425 23.58 14.79 13.98
C ALA A 425 24.27 14.95 12.62
N ARG A 426 23.48 15.05 11.54
CA ARG A 426 23.96 14.99 10.14
C ARG A 426 24.74 13.69 9.87
N LEU A 427 24.30 12.61 10.52
CA LEU A 427 24.84 11.25 10.40
C LEU A 427 23.72 10.31 9.96
N VAL A 428 24.08 9.23 9.29
CA VAL A 428 23.14 8.19 8.84
C VAL A 428 23.24 6.97 9.73
N MET A 429 22.14 6.23 9.83
CA MET A 429 22.09 4.91 10.47
C MET A 429 23.01 3.93 9.72
N ASP A 430 23.86 3.22 10.44
CA ASP A 430 24.97 2.41 9.90
C ASP A 430 25.17 1.13 10.74
N VAL A 431 25.32 -0.04 10.11
CA VAL A 431 25.79 -1.26 10.81
C VAL A 431 27.29 -1.14 11.07
N ARG A 432 27.69 -1.10 12.35
CA ARG A 432 29.06 -0.81 12.76
C ARG A 432 30.07 -1.71 12.05
N GLY A 433 31.01 -1.10 11.34
CA GLY A 433 32.06 -1.82 10.63
C GLY A 433 31.57 -2.75 9.51
N SER A 434 30.30 -2.61 9.08
CA SER A 434 29.62 -3.58 8.22
C SER A 434 29.58 -5.01 8.79
N ASP A 435 29.71 -5.17 10.11
CA ASP A 435 29.75 -6.46 10.79
C ASP A 435 28.47 -6.66 11.62
N VAL A 436 27.56 -7.45 11.06
CA VAL A 436 26.28 -7.78 11.70
C VAL A 436 26.44 -8.61 12.98
N SER A 437 27.58 -9.30 13.17
CA SER A 437 27.83 -10.11 14.36
C SER A 437 28.03 -9.26 15.62
N LEU A 438 28.33 -7.97 15.45
CA LEU A 438 28.44 -7.02 16.55
C LEU A 438 27.06 -6.64 17.12
N HIS A 439 25.97 -6.84 16.37
CA HIS A 439 24.61 -6.44 16.75
C HIS A 439 24.48 -4.95 17.12
N GLU A 440 25.31 -4.10 16.52
CA GLU A 440 25.35 -2.67 16.78
C GLU A 440 24.98 -1.86 15.54
N ILE A 441 23.90 -1.08 15.67
CA ILE A 441 23.52 -0.03 14.73
C ILE A 441 23.97 1.30 15.33
N ILE A 442 24.77 2.05 14.59
CA ILE A 442 25.37 3.32 15.01
C ILE A 442 24.95 4.47 14.08
N LEU A 443 25.26 5.69 14.51
CA LEU A 443 25.26 6.87 13.65
C LEU A 443 26.66 7.07 13.07
N TYR A 444 26.78 7.13 11.75
CA TYR A 444 28.06 7.30 11.06
C TYR A 444 27.97 8.30 9.90
N GLN A 445 29.13 8.78 9.45
CA GLN A 445 29.20 9.71 8.32
C GLN A 445 28.62 9.04 7.05
N PRO A 446 27.90 9.77 6.18
CA PRO A 446 27.42 9.21 4.92
C PRO A 446 28.59 8.74 4.06
N THR A 447 28.68 7.44 3.84
CA THR A 447 29.72 6.79 3.02
C THR A 447 29.13 6.23 1.73
N GLY A 448 27.82 5.98 1.68
CA GLY A 448 27.13 5.33 0.58
C GLY A 448 27.42 3.82 0.51
N ASN A 449 27.93 3.23 1.59
CA ASN A 449 28.13 1.78 1.68
C ASN A 449 26.82 1.04 1.99
N PRO A 450 26.73 -0.27 1.67
CA PRO A 450 25.50 -1.06 1.87
C PRO A 450 25.04 -1.11 3.33
N ASN A 451 25.97 -1.01 4.29
CA ASN A 451 25.67 -0.98 5.72
C ASN A 451 24.92 0.28 6.17
N GLN A 452 24.67 1.24 5.28
CA GLN A 452 23.89 2.45 5.54
C GLN A 452 22.55 2.46 4.80
N ASN A 453 22.21 1.41 4.06
CA ASN A 453 20.95 1.33 3.32
C ASN A 453 19.94 0.46 4.09
N TRP A 454 18.75 1.02 4.30
CA TRP A 454 17.71 0.41 5.12
C TRP A 454 16.40 0.29 4.34
N LEU A 455 15.75 -0.85 4.51
CA LEU A 455 14.42 -1.13 4.01
C LEU A 455 13.47 -1.21 5.21
N ALA A 456 12.47 -0.35 5.24
CA ALA A 456 11.34 -0.51 6.15
C ALA A 456 10.32 -1.43 5.44
N PHE A 457 9.99 -2.55 6.08
CA PHE A 457 8.95 -3.47 5.64
C PHE A 457 7.62 -3.12 6.30
#